data_AF-A0A388KBW1-F1
#
_entry.id   AF-A0A388KBW1-F1
#
_cell.length_a   1.000
_cell.length_b   1.000
_cell.length_c   1.000
_cell.angle_alpha   90.00
_cell.angle_beta   90.00
_cell.angle_gamma   90.00
#
_symmetry.space_group_name_H-M   'P 1'
#
loop_
_entity.id
_entity.type
_entity.pdbx_description
1 polymer ?
#
loop_
_entity_poly.entity_id
_entity_poly.type
_entity_poly.pdbx_seq_one_letter_code
_entity_poly.pdbx_strand_id
1 'polypeptide(L)'
;MKVRRIFDGIIDGRLVVVKWVLRSPFCEHPSEMVFSPDVTAYADKWYDVHVSGLYAMEILAALGYDNDDRLSDVISFAKKLHNIIPDDWDCNQRDNAGDIIRHVMSVIADDHEGEMVDNASYNTVLEHPLRGRPYLQRLVQQWDPDDDIRRFRRRYLVRGAERRQEGGISSSPLRGVSEVVDMAADFALTDRRLIEQAHELARKRDVLFTRVSAMVEELKRLREEVDKAAMRAGVAVSKAEAAERTIVVLREEVARLEQQLAMHEGESQNSGPHCDDYVSTVQSPGVGEEGPSRASPYP
;
A
#
# COMPACT_ATOMS: atom_id res chain seq x y z
N MET A 1 3.15 10.13 -8.34
CA MET A 1 3.66 10.03 -6.96
C MET A 1 3.90 8.55 -6.65
N LYS A 2 5.15 8.15 -6.42
CA LYS A 2 5.51 6.75 -6.15
C LYS A 2 5.27 6.47 -4.66
N VAL A 3 4.43 5.49 -4.36
CA VAL A 3 4.13 5.05 -2.99
C VAL A 3 4.61 3.61 -2.86
N ARG A 4 5.48 3.33 -1.90
CA ARG A 4 5.96 1.97 -1.59
C ARG A 4 5.39 1.57 -0.24
N ARG A 5 4.64 0.46 -0.19
CA ARG A 5 4.26 -0.14 1.10
C ARG A 5 5.50 -0.80 1.69
N ILE A 6 5.86 -0.43 2.91
CA ILE A 6 7.07 -0.94 3.58
C ILE A 6 6.75 -1.92 4.72
N PHE A 7 5.57 -1.79 5.34
CA PHE A 7 5.12 -2.69 6.40
C PHE A 7 3.62 -2.92 6.31
N ASP A 8 3.20 -4.16 6.56
CA ASP A 8 1.81 -4.60 6.64
C ASP A 8 1.73 -5.72 7.68
N GLY A 9 1.16 -5.43 8.86
CA GLY A 9 1.17 -6.38 9.96
C GLY A 9 0.19 -6.04 11.08
N ILE A 10 0.14 -6.89 12.11
CA ILE A 10 -0.74 -6.70 13.25
C ILE A 10 0.07 -6.21 14.46
N ILE A 11 -0.26 -5.04 14.98
CA ILE A 11 0.30 -4.49 16.23
C ILE A 11 -0.86 -4.34 17.21
N ASP A 12 -0.76 -5.01 18.36
CA ASP A 12 -1.79 -4.99 19.41
C ASP A 12 -3.20 -5.30 18.89
N GLY A 13 -3.29 -6.32 18.03
CA GLY A 13 -4.56 -6.75 17.43
C GLY A 13 -5.12 -5.83 16.34
N ARG A 14 -4.39 -4.78 15.95
CA ARG A 14 -4.80 -3.82 14.91
C ARG A 14 -3.93 -3.96 13.67
N LEU A 15 -4.55 -3.88 12.50
CA LEU A 15 -3.82 -3.84 11.23
C LEU A 15 -3.10 -2.51 11.11
N VAL A 16 -1.79 -2.56 10.96
CA VAL A 16 -0.92 -1.41 10.73
C VAL A 16 -0.28 -1.54 9.37
N VAL A 17 -0.42 -0.48 8.57
CA VAL A 17 0.20 -0.37 7.25
C VAL A 17 1.06 0.89 7.26
N VAL A 18 2.35 0.74 6.99
CA VAL A 18 3.27 1.86 6.83
C VAL A 18 3.67 1.98 5.37
N LYS A 19 3.58 3.21 4.84
CA LYS A 19 3.92 3.52 3.45
C LYS A 19 5.02 4.57 3.42
N TRP A 20 6.05 4.32 2.63
CA TRP A 20 6.99 5.36 2.24
C TRP A 20 6.36 6.22 1.15
N VAL A 21 6.41 7.53 1.37
CA VAL A 21 5.81 8.54 0.51
C VAL A 21 6.85 9.56 0.08
N LEU A 22 6.94 9.81 -1.22
CA LEU A 22 7.74 10.91 -1.74
C LEU A 22 7.00 12.23 -1.51
N ARG A 23 7.52 13.06 -0.59
CA ARG A 23 7.04 14.43 -0.36
C ARG A 23 7.99 15.44 -1.00
N SER A 24 7.47 16.64 -1.26
CA SER A 24 8.28 17.74 -1.78
C SER A 24 9.37 18.11 -0.77
N PRO A 25 10.62 18.36 -1.21
CA PRO A 25 11.76 18.63 -0.32
C PRO A 25 11.66 19.96 0.46
N PHE A 26 10.61 20.76 0.26
CA PHE A 26 10.44 22.06 0.92
C PHE A 26 9.77 22.00 2.30
N CYS A 27 9.79 20.84 2.98
CA CYS A 27 9.35 20.79 4.37
C CYS A 27 10.50 21.27 5.25
N GLU A 28 10.30 22.39 5.96
CA GLU A 28 11.25 22.87 6.96
C GLU A 28 11.49 21.76 8.00
N HIS A 29 12.75 21.32 8.13
CA HIS A 29 13.13 20.39 9.18
C HIS A 29 12.80 21.01 10.54
N PRO A 30 12.24 20.23 11.48
CA PRO A 30 12.17 20.67 12.87
C PRO A 30 13.58 21.08 13.31
N SER A 31 13.72 22.25 13.93
CA SER A 31 15.02 22.76 14.41
C SER A 31 15.72 21.83 15.42
N GLU A 32 15.02 20.80 15.89
CA GLU A 32 15.50 19.77 16.83
C GLU A 32 16.29 18.63 16.14
N MET A 33 16.39 18.61 14.80
CA MET A 33 17.16 17.61 14.05
C MET A 33 18.63 17.99 13.94
N VAL A 34 19.41 17.64 14.96
CA VAL A 34 20.86 17.89 15.01
C VAL A 34 21.63 16.58 14.83
N PHE A 35 22.28 16.42 13.68
CA PHE A 35 23.16 15.28 13.39
C PHE A 35 24.49 15.35 14.16
N SER A 36 25.17 14.20 14.27
CA SER A 36 26.55 14.17 14.76
C SER A 36 27.50 14.94 13.81
N PRO A 37 28.65 15.41 14.31
CA PRO A 37 29.62 16.17 13.50
C PRO A 37 30.21 15.38 12.33
N ASP A 38 30.13 14.05 12.37
CA ASP A 38 30.72 13.16 11.37
C ASP A 38 29.80 12.96 10.14
N VAL A 39 28.55 13.43 10.21
CA VAL A 39 27.60 13.41 9.09
C VAL A 39 27.95 14.48 8.06
N THR A 40 28.19 14.06 6.82
CA THR A 40 28.55 14.93 5.69
C THR A 40 27.50 15.05 4.60
N ALA A 41 26.56 14.09 4.55
CA ALA A 41 25.41 14.14 3.65
C ALA A 41 24.14 13.73 4.39
N TYR A 42 22.97 14.16 3.89
CA TYR A 42 21.69 13.78 4.48
C TYR A 42 20.59 13.56 3.44
N ALA A 43 19.61 12.74 3.80
CA ALA A 43 18.42 12.49 3.00
C ALA A 43 17.18 12.35 3.89
N ASP A 44 16.00 12.71 3.36
CA ASP A 44 14.75 12.61 4.10
C ASP A 44 13.84 11.51 3.54
N LYS A 45 13.22 10.74 4.44
CA LYS A 45 12.14 9.79 4.11
C LYS A 45 10.91 10.09 4.94
N TRP A 46 9.75 10.18 4.27
CA TRP A 46 8.46 10.34 4.92
C TRP A 46 7.68 9.04 4.93
N TYR A 47 7.09 8.72 6.08
CA TYR A 47 6.27 7.53 6.28
C TYR A 47 4.88 7.91 6.76
N ASP A 48 3.90 7.47 5.99
CA ASP A 48 2.49 7.58 6.32
C ASP A 48 2.06 6.29 7.02
N VAL A 49 1.57 6.41 8.26
CA VAL A 49 1.13 5.27 9.07
C VAL A 49 -0.39 5.21 9.10
N HIS A 50 -0.93 4.08 8.66
CA HIS A 50 -2.35 3.78 8.77
C HIS A 50 -2.60 2.68 9.79
N VAL A 51 -3.53 2.89 10.72
CA VAL A 51 -3.96 1.88 11.69
C VAL A 51 -5.45 1.61 11.51
N SER A 52 -5.80 0.37 11.24
CA SER A 52 -7.17 -0.07 10.90
C SER A 52 -7.78 0.77 9.76
N GLY A 53 -6.97 1.15 8.78
CA GLY A 53 -7.36 1.99 7.63
C GLY A 53 -7.37 3.49 7.90
N LEU A 54 -7.24 3.93 9.15
CA LEU A 54 -7.22 5.34 9.53
C LEU A 54 -5.81 5.91 9.43
N TYR A 55 -5.65 7.09 8.84
CA TYR A 55 -4.39 7.80 8.81
C TYR A 55 -4.06 8.34 10.20
N ALA A 56 -3.07 7.72 10.85
CA ALA A 56 -2.96 7.77 12.30
C ALA A 56 -1.71 8.47 12.81
N MET A 57 -0.61 8.40 12.06
CA MET A 57 0.67 8.98 12.45
C MET A 57 1.51 9.29 11.19
N GLU A 58 2.33 10.33 11.29
CA GLU A 58 3.37 10.67 10.32
C GLU A 58 4.73 10.48 10.97
N ILE A 59 5.68 9.95 10.21
CA ILE A 59 7.09 9.87 10.63
C ILE A 59 7.96 10.46 9.52
N LEU A 60 8.69 11.51 9.84
CA LEU A 60 9.83 11.98 9.04
C LEU A 60 11.08 11.30 9.60
N ALA A 61 11.89 10.66 8.77
CA ALA A 61 13.22 10.18 9.13
C ALA A 61 14.26 10.93 8.29
N ALA A 62 15.09 11.72 8.96
CA ALA A 62 16.27 12.34 8.40
C ALA A 62 17.45 11.38 8.60
N LEU A 63 18.06 10.97 7.50
CA LEU A 63 19.16 10.01 7.42
C LEU A 63 20.45 10.79 7.24
N GLY A 64 21.44 10.57 8.11
CA GLY A 64 22.76 11.18 8.08
C GLY A 64 23.82 10.16 7.68
N TYR A 65 24.61 10.52 6.68
CA TYR A 65 25.67 9.69 6.09
C TYR A 65 27.04 10.29 6.38
N ASP A 66 28.01 9.44 6.68
CA ASP A 66 29.41 9.84 6.86
C ASP A 66 30.11 10.14 5.52
N ASN A 67 31.43 10.38 5.56
CA ASN A 67 32.23 10.67 4.36
C ASN A 67 32.35 9.48 3.40
N ASP A 68 32.09 8.26 3.86
CA ASP A 68 32.13 7.02 3.08
C ASP A 68 30.74 6.63 2.56
N ASP A 69 29.76 7.55 2.63
CA ASP A 69 28.35 7.34 2.27
C ASP A 69 27.67 6.23 3.08
N ARG A 70 28.17 5.95 4.30
CA ARG A 70 27.57 4.95 5.20
C ARG A 70 26.58 5.62 6.14
N LEU A 71 25.46 4.95 6.38
CA LEU A 71 24.46 5.43 7.32
C LEU A 71 25.05 5.45 8.74
N SER A 72 25.13 6.64 9.33
CA SER A 72 25.59 6.86 10.71
C SER A 72 24.44 7.21 11.64
N ASP A 73 23.62 8.17 11.24
CA ASP A 73 22.64 8.77 12.14
C ASP A 73 21.25 8.72 11.52
N VAL A 74 20.24 8.41 12.32
CA VAL A 74 18.83 8.52 11.92
C VAL A 74 18.09 9.36 12.94
N ILE A 75 17.65 10.55 12.55
CA ILE A 75 16.81 11.37 13.41
C ILE A 75 15.39 11.30 12.87
N SER A 76 14.47 10.81 13.68
CA SER A 76 13.07 10.76 13.29
C SER A 76 12.21 11.73 14.09
N PHE A 77 11.22 12.30 13.42
CA PHE A 77 10.17 13.11 14.02
C PHE A 77 8.84 12.40 13.81
N ALA A 78 8.15 12.05 14.89
CA ALA A 78 6.85 11.40 14.81
C ALA A 78 5.73 12.32 15.32
N LYS A 79 4.69 12.44 14.49
CA LYS A 79 3.50 13.24 14.74
C LYS A 79 2.26 12.36 14.79
N LYS A 80 1.54 12.40 15.91
CA LYS A 80 0.23 11.75 16.01
C LYS A 80 -0.82 12.56 15.25
N LEU A 81 -1.66 11.86 14.49
CA LEU A 81 -2.78 12.45 13.75
C LEU A 81 -4.15 11.90 14.18
N HIS A 82 -4.19 10.75 14.86
CA HIS A 82 -5.46 10.14 15.26
C HIS A 82 -5.40 9.46 16.62
N ASN A 83 -6.49 9.52 17.39
CA ASN A 83 -6.63 8.94 18.74
C ASN A 83 -6.60 7.40 18.80
N ILE A 84 -6.40 6.75 17.66
CA ILE A 84 -6.18 5.30 17.63
C ILE A 84 -4.78 4.96 18.17
N ILE A 85 -3.82 5.89 18.05
CA ILE A 85 -2.54 5.79 18.74
C ILE A 85 -2.71 6.37 20.15
N PRO A 86 -2.41 5.60 21.22
CA PRO A 86 -2.45 6.11 22.58
C PRO A 86 -1.50 7.29 22.78
N ASP A 87 -1.92 8.29 23.58
CA ASP A 87 -1.10 9.44 23.94
C ASP A 87 0.10 9.00 24.77
N ASP A 88 -0.19 8.41 25.92
CA ASP A 88 0.80 7.96 26.89
C ASP A 88 1.19 6.50 26.68
N TRP A 89 2.36 6.16 27.21
CA TRP A 89 2.80 4.78 27.38
C TRP A 89 3.00 4.50 28.86
N ASP A 90 2.19 3.60 29.43
CA ASP A 90 2.18 3.30 30.87
C ASP A 90 3.29 2.33 31.32
N CYS A 91 4.29 2.07 30.47
CA CYS A 91 5.38 1.09 30.59
C CYS A 91 5.00 -0.38 30.84
N ASN A 92 3.73 -0.65 31.16
CA ASN A 92 3.18 -1.96 31.46
C ASN A 92 2.43 -2.58 30.26
N GLN A 93 2.08 -1.75 29.28
CA GLN A 93 1.44 -2.15 28.05
C GLN A 93 2.40 -2.06 26.86
N ARG A 94 1.99 -2.69 25.76
CA ARG A 94 2.71 -2.61 24.48
C ARG A 94 2.61 -1.19 23.94
N ASP A 95 3.75 -0.59 23.58
CA ASP A 95 3.77 0.77 23.06
C ASP A 95 3.51 0.75 21.55
N ASN A 96 2.26 0.95 21.15
CA ASN A 96 1.89 0.94 19.73
C ASN A 96 2.67 1.98 18.90
N ALA A 97 2.88 3.19 19.44
CA ALA A 97 3.65 4.20 18.72
C ALA A 97 5.12 3.79 18.59
N GLY A 98 5.72 3.34 19.70
CA GLY A 98 7.12 2.94 19.69
C GLY A 98 7.42 1.64 18.92
N ASP A 99 6.47 0.71 18.83
CA ASP A 99 6.57 -0.47 17.96
C ASP A 99 6.55 -0.06 16.48
N ILE A 100 5.66 0.86 16.09
CA ILE A 100 5.60 1.37 14.72
C ILE A 100 6.91 2.05 14.34
N ILE A 101 7.43 2.93 15.21
CA ILE A 101 8.68 3.64 14.98
C ILE A 101 9.85 2.65 14.85
N ARG A 102 9.93 1.63 15.73
CA ARG A 102 10.96 0.58 15.63
C ARG A 102 10.86 -0.24 14.35
N HIS A 103 9.65 -0.53 13.83
CA HIS A 103 9.52 -1.16 12.52
C HIS A 103 10.05 -0.26 11.39
N VAL A 104 9.79 1.05 11.43
CA VAL A 104 10.37 1.97 10.46
C VAL A 104 11.90 1.95 10.53
N MET A 105 12.48 1.95 11.74
CA MET A 105 13.94 1.84 11.91
C MET A 105 14.49 0.52 11.39
N SER A 106 13.78 -0.60 11.61
CA SER A 106 14.20 -1.90 11.07
C SER A 106 14.21 -1.90 9.55
N VAL A 107 13.19 -1.32 8.90
CA VAL A 107 13.16 -1.20 7.44
C VAL A 107 14.30 -0.31 6.93
N ILE A 108 14.62 0.77 7.65
CA ILE A 108 15.78 1.61 7.30
C ILE A 108 17.08 0.82 7.44
N ALA A 109 17.23 0.03 8.49
CA ALA A 109 18.40 -0.83 8.69
C ALA A 109 18.53 -1.86 7.55
N ASP A 110 17.42 -2.52 7.17
CA ASP A 110 17.39 -3.48 6.07
C ASP A 110 17.71 -2.81 4.71
N ASP A 111 17.20 -1.60 4.46
CA ASP A 111 17.49 -0.82 3.25
C ASP A 111 18.99 -0.42 3.15
N HIS A 112 19.75 -0.45 4.25
CA HIS A 112 21.18 -0.08 4.32
C HIS A 112 22.05 -1.24 4.83
N GLU A 113 21.61 -2.49 4.63
CA GLU A 113 22.40 -3.66 5.03
C GLU A 113 23.77 -3.65 4.33
N GLY A 114 24.85 -3.64 5.13
CA GLY A 114 26.23 -3.56 4.62
C GLY A 114 26.75 -2.13 4.37
N GLU A 115 25.86 -1.13 4.38
CA GLU A 115 26.18 0.29 4.13
C GLU A 115 25.95 1.15 5.39
N MET A 116 25.97 0.53 6.56
CA MET A 116 25.77 1.17 7.85
C MET A 116 27.05 1.12 8.68
N VAL A 117 27.37 2.17 9.44
CA VAL A 117 28.48 2.12 10.40
C VAL A 117 28.12 1.20 11.57
N ASP A 118 29.11 0.57 12.19
CA ASP A 118 28.89 -0.46 13.23
C ASP A 118 28.05 0.05 14.42
N ASN A 119 28.10 1.36 14.68
CA ASN A 119 27.41 2.01 15.79
C ASN A 119 26.36 3.02 15.31
N ALA A 120 25.75 2.78 14.15
CA ALA A 120 24.72 3.67 13.66
C ALA A 120 23.61 3.84 14.70
N SER A 121 23.20 5.07 14.94
CA SER A 121 22.30 5.41 16.04
C SER A 121 21.06 6.12 15.51
N TYR A 122 19.95 5.95 16.21
CA TYR A 122 18.75 6.74 15.96
C TYR A 122 18.25 7.44 17.21
N ASN A 123 17.68 8.61 16.98
CA ASN A 123 16.97 9.40 17.97
C ASN A 123 15.58 9.74 17.42
N THR A 124 14.58 9.70 18.28
CA THR A 124 13.20 10.04 17.91
C THR A 124 12.73 11.24 18.70
N VAL A 125 12.41 12.31 17.98
CA VAL A 125 11.69 13.48 18.46
C VAL A 125 10.19 13.21 18.34
N LEU A 126 9.47 13.35 19.46
CA LEU A 126 8.04 13.07 19.52
C LEU A 126 7.27 14.35 19.75
N GLU A 127 6.37 14.69 18.82
CA GLU A 127 5.43 15.79 19.03
C GLU A 127 4.49 15.44 20.19
N HIS A 128 4.13 16.43 21.00
CA HIS A 128 3.05 16.25 21.96
C HIS A 128 1.78 15.82 21.20
N PRO A 129 1.08 14.74 21.60
CA PRO A 129 1.10 14.09 22.92
C PRO A 129 1.98 12.83 23.04
N LEU A 130 2.73 12.42 22.02
CA LEU A 130 3.53 11.18 22.03
C LEU A 130 4.78 11.23 22.92
N ARG A 131 4.99 12.28 23.71
CA ARG A 131 6.18 12.42 24.57
C ARG A 131 6.20 11.33 25.66
N GLY A 132 7.35 11.19 26.33
CA GLY A 132 7.50 10.25 27.45
C GLY A 132 7.95 8.84 27.05
N ARG A 133 8.57 8.66 25.88
CA ARG A 133 9.10 7.37 25.39
C ARG A 133 10.63 7.42 25.25
N PRO A 134 11.39 7.46 26.37
CA PRO A 134 12.84 7.70 26.35
C PRO A 134 13.65 6.56 25.71
N TYR A 135 13.03 5.39 25.49
CA TYR A 135 13.72 4.22 24.93
C TYR A 135 13.80 4.24 23.40
N LEU A 136 13.18 5.23 22.72
CA LEU A 136 13.25 5.43 21.26
C LEU A 136 14.52 6.18 20.83
N GLN A 137 15.61 5.92 21.56
CA GLN A 137 16.96 6.40 21.35
C GLN A 137 17.89 5.19 21.49
N ARG A 138 18.31 4.60 20.37
CA ARG A 138 19.04 3.32 20.33
C ARG A 138 19.91 3.21 19.08
N LEU A 139 20.63 2.09 18.97
CA LEU A 139 21.28 1.69 17.73
C LEU A 139 20.23 1.40 16.65
N VAL A 140 20.56 1.77 15.40
CA VAL A 140 19.85 1.33 14.20
C VAL A 140 20.21 -0.13 13.99
N GLN A 141 19.23 -1.01 14.09
CA GLN A 141 19.41 -2.44 13.90
C GLN A 141 18.10 -3.07 13.46
N GLN A 142 18.19 -4.24 12.86
CA GLN A 142 17.02 -5.06 12.60
C GLN A 142 16.30 -5.36 13.92
N TRP A 143 14.98 -5.20 13.90
CA TRP A 143 14.14 -5.36 15.08
C TRP A 143 13.17 -6.52 14.92
N ASP A 144 13.33 -7.54 15.77
CA ASP A 144 12.34 -8.61 15.93
C ASP A 144 11.41 -8.28 17.13
N PRO A 145 10.10 -8.09 16.91
CA PRO A 145 9.15 -7.84 17.99
C PRO A 145 9.10 -8.97 19.03
N ASP A 146 9.37 -10.22 18.66
CA ASP A 146 9.34 -11.36 19.60
C ASP A 146 10.51 -11.31 20.60
N ASP A 147 11.66 -10.77 20.18
CA ASP A 147 12.84 -10.65 21.03
C ASP A 147 12.63 -9.66 22.18
N ASP A 148 11.90 -8.58 21.96
CA ASP A 148 11.59 -7.63 23.02
C ASP A 148 10.59 -8.19 24.03
N ILE A 149 9.59 -8.96 23.59
CA ILE A 149 8.68 -9.68 24.49
C ILE A 149 9.49 -10.64 25.37
N ARG A 150 10.44 -11.37 24.79
CA ARG A 150 11.34 -12.28 25.54
C ARG A 150 12.24 -11.52 26.53
N ARG A 151 12.81 -10.37 26.13
CA ARG A 151 13.67 -9.53 27.00
C ARG A 151 12.87 -8.90 28.14
N PHE A 152 11.65 -8.46 27.87
CA PHE A 152 10.76 -7.92 28.89
C PHE A 152 10.42 -8.99 29.93
N ARG A 153 9.97 -10.18 29.49
CA ARG A 153 9.70 -11.32 30.39
C ARG A 153 10.89 -11.69 31.27
N ARG A 154 12.11 -11.73 30.70
CA ARG A 154 13.33 -12.02 31.47
C ARG A 154 13.58 -11.00 32.59
N ARG A 155 13.38 -9.71 32.34
CA ARG A 155 13.58 -8.67 33.37
C ARG A 155 12.62 -8.78 34.55
N TYR A 156 11.35 -9.16 34.32
CA TYR A 156 10.39 -9.36 35.41
C TYR A 156 10.68 -10.62 36.24
N LEU A 157 11.09 -11.71 35.58
CA LEU A 157 11.46 -12.94 36.28
C LEU A 157 12.68 -12.72 37.19
N VAL A 158 13.68 -11.95 36.74
CA VAL A 158 14.90 -11.67 37.53
C VAL A 158 14.59 -10.75 38.73
N ARG A 159 13.79 -9.69 38.54
CA ARG A 159 13.39 -8.79 39.65
C ARG A 159 12.52 -9.47 40.71
N GLY A 160 11.70 -10.45 40.32
CA GLY A 160 10.95 -11.27 41.28
C GLY A 160 11.83 -12.18 42.13
N ALA A 161 12.96 -12.63 41.58
CA ALA A 161 13.91 -13.48 42.28
C ALA A 161 14.83 -12.70 43.26
N GLU A 162 15.26 -11.49 42.92
CA GLU A 162 16.15 -10.68 43.78
C GLU A 162 15.49 -10.25 45.09
N ARG A 163 14.17 -10.02 45.12
CA ARG A 163 13.44 -9.70 46.38
C ARG A 163 13.40 -10.86 47.39
N ARG A 164 13.84 -12.07 47.01
CA ARG A 164 13.93 -13.24 47.91
C ARG A 164 15.27 -13.35 48.65
N GLN A 165 16.31 -12.61 48.27
CA GLN A 165 17.65 -12.75 48.87
C GLN A 165 17.99 -11.77 50.01
N GLU A 166 17.26 -10.66 50.18
CA GLU A 166 17.55 -9.68 51.25
C GLU A 166 16.69 -9.87 52.52
N GLY A 167 15.78 -10.84 52.55
CA GLY A 167 15.01 -11.20 53.74
C GLY A 167 15.76 -12.19 54.62
N GLY A 168 16.39 -11.69 55.69
CA GLY A 168 17.11 -12.49 56.69
C GLY A 168 16.38 -13.76 57.14
N ILE A 169 17.17 -14.82 57.27
CA ILE A 169 16.80 -16.20 57.58
C ILE A 169 16.02 -16.26 58.91
N SER A 170 14.68 -16.18 58.84
CA SER A 170 13.80 -16.60 59.93
C SER A 170 13.20 -17.94 59.53
N SER A 171 13.79 -19.00 60.09
CA SER A 171 13.44 -20.40 59.86
C SER A 171 12.13 -20.76 60.56
N SER A 172 11.00 -20.40 59.95
CA SER A 172 9.70 -20.97 60.29
C SER A 172 9.27 -21.97 59.20
N PRO A 173 9.35 -23.29 59.45
CA PRO A 173 9.15 -24.33 58.43
C PRO A 173 7.71 -24.46 57.89
N LEU A 174 6.76 -23.66 58.39
CA LEU A 174 5.36 -23.69 57.97
C LEU A 174 4.94 -22.47 57.12
N ARG A 175 5.82 -21.49 56.89
CA ARG A 175 5.51 -20.31 56.05
C ARG A 175 5.60 -20.58 54.54
N GLY A 176 6.11 -21.74 54.12
CA GLY A 176 6.28 -22.09 52.71
C GLY A 176 5.01 -22.61 52.02
N VAL A 177 4.00 -23.06 52.77
CA VAL A 177 2.80 -23.68 52.16
C VAL A 177 1.90 -22.62 51.50
N SER A 178 1.73 -21.45 52.12
CA SER A 178 0.92 -20.37 51.53
C SER A 178 1.53 -19.83 50.24
N GLU A 179 2.86 -19.70 50.18
CA GLU A 179 3.56 -19.22 48.97
C GLU A 179 3.43 -20.21 47.80
N VAL A 180 3.47 -21.52 48.06
CA VAL A 180 3.24 -22.54 47.02
C VAL A 180 1.81 -22.50 46.49
N VAL A 181 0.82 -22.24 47.35
CA VAL A 181 -0.58 -22.09 46.94
C VAL A 181 -0.76 -20.84 46.08
N ASP A 182 -0.16 -19.71 46.46
CA ASP A 182 -0.22 -18.47 45.68
C ASP A 182 0.43 -18.65 44.29
N MET A 183 1.60 -19.31 44.23
CA MET A 183 2.26 -19.62 42.95
C MET A 183 1.42 -20.56 42.07
N ALA A 184 0.74 -21.55 42.66
CA ALA A 184 -0.14 -22.45 41.92
C ALA A 184 -1.37 -21.70 41.37
N ALA A 185 -1.91 -20.76 42.13
CA ALA A 185 -3.01 -19.90 41.68
C ALA A 185 -2.59 -19.00 40.51
N ASP A 186 -1.43 -18.35 40.61
CA ASP A 186 -0.87 -17.52 39.53
C ASP A 186 -0.59 -18.33 38.25
N PHE A 187 -0.08 -19.55 38.41
CA PHE A 187 0.11 -20.47 37.30
C PHE A 187 -1.22 -20.84 36.63
N ALA A 188 -2.24 -21.20 37.41
CA ALA A 188 -3.57 -21.54 36.89
C ALA A 188 -4.24 -20.35 36.17
N LEU A 189 -4.08 -19.12 36.68
CA LEU A 189 -4.56 -17.91 36.02
C LEU A 189 -3.84 -17.66 34.69
N THR A 190 -2.53 -17.87 34.66
CA THR A 190 -1.72 -17.71 33.44
C THR A 190 -2.11 -18.75 32.39
N ASP A 191 -2.24 -20.01 32.78
CA ASP A 191 -2.64 -21.11 31.89
C ASP A 191 -4.05 -20.87 31.31
N ARG A 192 -5.01 -20.49 32.16
CA ARG A 192 -6.36 -20.09 31.71
C ARG A 192 -6.31 -18.96 30.68
N ARG A 193 -5.51 -17.91 30.91
CA ARG A 193 -5.38 -16.79 29.98
C ARG A 193 -4.79 -17.24 28.64
N LEU A 194 -3.81 -18.14 28.65
CA LEU A 194 -3.24 -18.69 27.41
C LEU A 194 -4.27 -19.50 26.62
N ILE A 195 -5.09 -20.32 27.30
CA ILE A 195 -6.19 -21.07 26.67
C ILE A 195 -7.22 -20.12 26.05
N GLU A 196 -7.60 -19.06 26.75
CA GLU A 196 -8.53 -18.04 26.25
C GLU A 196 -7.97 -17.34 24.99
N GLN A 197 -6.68 -16.98 25.01
CA GLN A 197 -5.99 -16.41 23.84
C GLN A 197 -5.93 -17.37 22.66
N ALA A 198 -5.65 -18.65 22.90
CA ALA A 198 -5.63 -19.67 21.85
C ALA A 198 -7.00 -19.83 21.18
N HIS A 199 -8.08 -19.83 21.97
CA HIS A 199 -9.44 -19.86 21.42
C HIS A 199 -9.80 -18.59 20.65
N GLU A 200 -9.38 -17.42 21.13
CA GLU A 200 -9.58 -16.17 20.39
C GLU A 200 -8.84 -16.17 19.06
N LEU A 201 -7.60 -16.67 19.04
CA LEU A 201 -6.80 -16.82 17.82
C LEU A 201 -7.47 -17.80 16.84
N ALA A 202 -8.00 -18.92 17.33
CA ALA A 202 -8.76 -19.87 16.51
C ALA A 202 -9.98 -19.21 15.85
N ARG A 203 -10.78 -18.45 16.62
CA ARG A 203 -11.92 -17.70 16.07
C ARG A 203 -11.49 -16.67 15.02
N LYS A 204 -10.42 -15.91 15.27
CA LYS A 204 -9.90 -14.93 14.30
C LYS A 204 -9.43 -15.61 13.02
N ARG A 205 -8.77 -16.77 13.13
CA ARG A 205 -8.34 -17.58 12.00
C ARG A 205 -9.53 -18.02 11.15
N ASP A 206 -10.62 -18.48 11.75
CA ASP A 206 -11.80 -18.93 11.00
C ASP A 206 -12.49 -17.78 10.23
N VAL A 207 -12.55 -16.59 10.84
CA VAL A 207 -13.06 -15.37 10.18
C VAL A 207 -12.17 -14.98 8.99
N LEU A 208 -10.84 -14.99 9.18
CA LEU A 208 -9.90 -14.72 8.10
C LEU A 208 -10.00 -15.75 6.98
N PHE A 209 -10.11 -17.04 7.30
CA PHE A 209 -10.26 -18.10 6.31
C PHE A 209 -11.53 -17.91 5.48
N THR A 210 -12.66 -17.63 6.13
CA THR A 210 -13.94 -17.34 5.46
C THR A 210 -13.80 -16.15 4.49
N ARG A 211 -13.16 -15.07 4.92
CA ARG A 211 -12.94 -13.89 4.08
C ARG A 211 -12.04 -14.18 2.89
N VAL A 212 -10.93 -14.89 3.10
CA VAL A 212 -10.00 -15.28 2.03
C VAL A 212 -10.69 -16.20 1.02
N SER A 213 -11.48 -17.18 1.49
CA SER A 213 -12.28 -18.03 0.61
C SER A 213 -13.25 -17.22 -0.25
N ALA A 214 -13.96 -16.24 0.33
CA ALA A 214 -14.86 -15.36 -0.43
C ALA A 214 -14.11 -14.55 -1.50
N MET A 215 -12.95 -14.00 -1.18
CA MET A 215 -12.11 -13.27 -2.14
C MET A 215 -11.61 -14.17 -3.28
N VAL A 216 -11.24 -15.42 -2.98
CA VAL A 216 -10.81 -16.39 -4.00
C VAL A 216 -11.94 -16.72 -4.97
N GLU A 217 -13.17 -16.91 -4.48
CA GLU A 217 -14.32 -17.14 -5.34
C GLU A 217 -14.66 -15.90 -6.20
N GLU A 218 -14.53 -14.69 -5.64
CA GLU A 218 -14.68 -13.46 -6.42
C GLU A 218 -13.62 -13.32 -7.52
N LEU A 219 -12.36 -13.66 -7.23
CA LEU A 219 -11.29 -13.65 -8.22
C LEU A 219 -11.52 -14.67 -9.33
N LYS A 220 -12.04 -15.87 -9.01
CA LYS A 220 -12.43 -16.87 -10.01
C LYS A 220 -13.54 -16.33 -10.92
N ARG A 221 -14.59 -15.73 -10.34
CA ARG A 221 -15.67 -15.10 -11.11
C ARG A 221 -15.15 -14.00 -12.04
N LEU A 222 -14.31 -13.11 -11.53
CA LEU A 222 -13.72 -12.03 -12.35
C LEU A 222 -12.86 -12.59 -13.49
N ARG A 223 -12.12 -13.67 -13.24
CA ARG A 223 -11.35 -14.35 -14.30
C ARG A 223 -12.25 -14.88 -15.41
N GLU A 224 -13.36 -15.53 -15.08
CA GLU A 224 -14.33 -16.02 -16.06
C GLU A 224 -14.95 -14.87 -16.88
N GLU A 225 -15.23 -13.73 -16.24
CA GLU A 225 -15.72 -12.53 -16.93
C GLU A 225 -14.69 -11.96 -17.92
N VAL A 226 -13.41 -11.92 -17.53
CA VAL A 226 -12.30 -11.49 -18.40
C VAL A 226 -12.15 -12.43 -19.59
N ASP A 227 -12.16 -13.74 -19.38
CA ASP A 227 -12.05 -14.74 -20.45
C ASP A 227 -13.22 -14.62 -21.45
N LYS A 228 -14.45 -14.41 -20.94
CA LYS A 228 -15.63 -14.17 -21.77
C LYS A 228 -15.52 -12.88 -22.58
N ALA A 229 -14.99 -11.81 -21.98
CA ALA A 229 -14.77 -10.54 -22.67
C ALA A 229 -13.71 -10.69 -23.77
N ALA A 230 -12.62 -11.40 -23.49
CA ALA A 230 -11.57 -11.69 -24.46
C ALA A 230 -12.10 -12.47 -25.67
N MET A 231 -12.94 -13.49 -25.46
CA MET A 231 -13.58 -14.24 -26.54
C MET A 231 -14.47 -13.35 -27.42
N ARG A 232 -15.23 -12.43 -26.83
CA ARG A 232 -16.06 -11.47 -27.58
C ARG A 232 -15.20 -10.49 -28.39
N ALA A 233 -14.11 -10.00 -27.80
CA ALA A 233 -13.16 -9.13 -28.50
C ALA A 233 -12.52 -9.84 -29.69
N GLY A 234 -12.10 -11.10 -29.53
CA GLY A 234 -11.57 -11.91 -30.63
C GLY A 234 -12.55 -12.03 -31.80
N VAL A 235 -13.82 -12.32 -31.52
CA VAL A 235 -14.86 -12.37 -32.57
C VAL A 235 -15.06 -11.02 -33.26
N ALA A 236 -15.04 -9.90 -32.50
CA ALA A 236 -15.17 -8.57 -33.07
C ALA A 236 -14.00 -8.21 -34.00
N VAL A 237 -12.76 -8.55 -33.60
CA VAL A 237 -11.56 -8.35 -34.42
C VAL A 237 -11.66 -9.16 -35.72
N SER A 238 -12.01 -10.45 -35.66
CA SER A 238 -12.18 -11.26 -36.88
C SER A 238 -13.25 -10.72 -37.82
N LYS A 239 -14.35 -10.16 -37.28
CA LYS A 239 -15.39 -9.51 -38.09
C LYS A 239 -14.88 -8.23 -38.76
N ALA A 240 -14.10 -7.42 -38.04
CA ALA A 240 -13.49 -6.21 -38.58
C ALA A 240 -12.51 -6.54 -39.72
N GLU A 241 -11.67 -7.56 -39.55
CA GLU A 241 -10.76 -8.04 -40.60
C GLU A 241 -11.51 -8.54 -41.85
N ALA A 242 -12.63 -9.27 -41.67
CA ALA A 242 -13.46 -9.72 -42.78
C ALA A 242 -14.11 -8.54 -43.54
N ALA A 243 -14.56 -7.53 -42.81
CA ALA A 243 -15.09 -6.29 -43.41
C ALA A 243 -14.00 -5.53 -44.17
N GLU A 244 -12.79 -5.43 -43.61
CA GLU A 244 -11.66 -4.77 -44.25
C GLU A 244 -11.28 -5.43 -45.58
N ARG A 245 -11.23 -6.76 -45.63
CA ARG A 245 -11.02 -7.51 -46.89
C ARG A 245 -12.11 -7.20 -47.93
N THR A 246 -13.37 -7.10 -47.50
CA THR A 246 -14.48 -6.74 -48.39
C THR A 246 -14.34 -5.33 -48.94
N ILE A 247 -13.91 -4.37 -48.11
CA ILE A 247 -13.65 -2.99 -48.52
C ILE A 247 -12.53 -2.93 -49.57
N VAL A 248 -11.47 -3.71 -49.42
CA VAL A 248 -10.38 -3.78 -50.41
C VAL A 248 -10.90 -4.26 -51.77
N VAL A 249 -11.66 -5.36 -51.80
CA VAL A 249 -12.27 -5.88 -53.05
C VAL A 249 -13.19 -4.85 -53.70
N LEU A 250 -14.02 -4.17 -52.92
CA LEU A 250 -14.91 -3.12 -53.45
C LEU A 250 -14.12 -1.93 -54.01
N ARG A 251 -13.02 -1.53 -53.38
CA ARG A 251 -12.15 -0.46 -53.89
C ARG A 251 -11.50 -0.82 -55.23
N GLU A 252 -11.04 -2.07 -55.37
CA GLU A 252 -10.48 -2.57 -56.63
C GLU A 252 -11.54 -2.56 -57.74
N GLU A 253 -12.77 -2.99 -57.43
CA GLU A 253 -13.87 -3.00 -58.39
C GLU A 253 -14.30 -1.58 -58.80
N VAL A 254 -14.37 -0.64 -57.86
CA VAL A 254 -14.64 0.78 -58.16
C VAL A 254 -13.56 1.33 -59.10
N ALA A 255 -12.28 1.09 -58.81
CA ALA A 255 -11.18 1.54 -59.68
C ALA A 255 -11.27 0.92 -61.09
N ARG A 256 -11.65 -0.36 -61.18
CA ARG A 256 -11.89 -1.05 -62.46
C ARG A 256 -13.02 -0.39 -63.25
N LEU A 257 -14.14 -0.06 -62.60
CA LEU A 257 -15.29 0.58 -63.22
C LEU A 257 -14.97 2.02 -63.66
N GLU A 258 -14.25 2.79 -62.84
CA GLU A 258 -13.77 4.14 -63.20
C GLU A 258 -12.89 4.09 -64.45
N GLN A 259 -11.99 3.11 -64.56
CA GLN A 259 -11.16 2.91 -65.76
C GLN A 259 -12.02 2.58 -67.00
N GLN A 260 -13.06 1.75 -66.86
CA GLN A 260 -13.98 1.43 -67.96
C GLN A 260 -14.77 2.66 -68.42
N LEU A 261 -15.23 3.50 -67.48
CA LEU A 261 -15.92 4.75 -67.81
C LEU A 261 -15.01 5.72 -68.56
N ALA A 262 -13.75 5.90 -68.11
CA ALA A 262 -12.79 6.76 -68.77
C ALA A 262 -12.51 6.35 -70.24
N MET A 263 -12.47 5.04 -70.51
CA MET A 263 -12.32 4.52 -71.88
C MET A 263 -13.52 4.88 -72.77
N HIS A 264 -14.75 4.77 -72.24
CA HIS A 264 -15.95 5.11 -73.00
C HIS A 264 -16.14 6.61 -73.21
N GLU A 265 -15.81 7.44 -72.22
CA GLU A 265 -15.86 8.90 -72.36
C GLU A 265 -14.85 9.43 -73.39
N GLY A 266 -13.66 8.83 -73.48
CA GLY A 266 -12.66 9.17 -74.48
C GLY A 266 -13.08 8.84 -75.92
N GLU A 267 -13.85 7.77 -76.13
CA GLU A 267 -14.39 7.43 -77.46
C GLU A 267 -15.50 8.38 -77.91
N SER A 268 -16.30 8.92 -76.98
CA SER A 268 -17.39 9.85 -77.28
C SER A 268 -16.92 11.23 -77.76
N GLN A 269 -15.67 11.63 -77.48
CA GLN A 269 -15.13 12.92 -77.94
C GLN A 269 -14.58 12.90 -79.37
N ASN A 270 -14.48 11.71 -79.99
CA ASN A 270 -14.01 11.55 -81.37
C ASN A 270 -15.12 11.38 -82.41
N SER A 271 -16.39 11.30 -82.00
CA SER A 271 -17.52 11.51 -82.92
C SER A 271 -17.65 13.01 -83.17
N GLY A 272 -17.13 13.46 -84.33
CA GLY A 272 -17.15 14.85 -84.75
C GLY A 272 -18.56 15.48 -84.71
N PRO A 273 -18.63 16.83 -84.70
CA PRO A 273 -19.84 17.58 -84.42
C PRO A 273 -20.91 17.27 -85.48
N HIS A 274 -21.84 16.38 -85.15
CA HIS A 274 -23.11 16.32 -85.85
C HIS A 274 -24.03 17.31 -85.15
N CYS A 275 -24.13 18.52 -85.71
CA CYS A 275 -25.18 19.46 -85.39
C CYS A 275 -26.52 18.75 -85.62
N ASP A 276 -27.27 18.48 -84.56
CA ASP A 276 -28.72 18.42 -84.65
C ASP A 276 -29.33 19.12 -83.44
N ASP A 277 -29.92 20.25 -83.79
CA ASP A 277 -30.64 21.23 -83.02
C ASP A 277 -32.00 20.62 -82.61
N TYR A 278 -32.15 20.12 -81.39
CA TYR A 278 -33.49 19.87 -80.83
C TYR A 278 -33.61 20.39 -79.41
N VAL A 279 -34.17 21.60 -79.36
CA VAL A 279 -34.86 22.22 -78.25
C VAL A 279 -35.89 21.26 -77.67
N SER A 280 -35.76 20.91 -76.39
CA SER A 280 -36.89 20.42 -75.60
C SER A 280 -36.87 21.00 -74.20
N THR A 281 -37.57 22.13 -74.07
CA THR A 281 -38.12 22.65 -72.83
C THR A 281 -39.07 21.64 -72.20
N VAL A 282 -38.71 21.13 -71.02
CA VAL A 282 -39.70 20.53 -70.10
C VAL A 282 -39.51 21.17 -68.73
N GLN A 283 -40.43 22.09 -68.43
CA GLN A 283 -40.76 22.53 -67.09
C GLN A 283 -41.25 21.34 -66.26
N SER A 284 -40.85 21.28 -64.98
CA SER A 284 -41.73 20.72 -63.95
C SER A 284 -41.34 21.21 -62.55
N PRO A 285 -42.31 21.22 -61.61
CA PRO A 285 -42.44 22.25 -60.59
C PRO A 285 -42.11 21.77 -59.16
N GLY A 286 -41.72 22.74 -58.33
CA GLY A 286 -42.30 23.06 -57.02
C GLY A 286 -42.47 22.00 -55.91
N VAL A 287 -41.85 22.34 -54.76
CA VAL A 287 -42.44 22.38 -53.39
C VAL A 287 -42.67 21.07 -52.61
N GLY A 288 -42.25 21.09 -51.35
CA GLY A 288 -42.61 20.17 -50.24
C GLY A 288 -41.38 19.84 -49.39
N GLU A 289 -40.94 20.68 -48.45
CA GLU A 289 -41.47 20.88 -47.08
C GLU A 289 -41.44 19.63 -46.17
N GLU A 290 -40.94 19.88 -44.95
CA GLU A 290 -41.06 19.12 -43.69
C GLU A 290 -40.10 17.94 -43.34
N GLY A 291 -39.46 18.09 -42.17
CA GLY A 291 -38.52 17.15 -41.54
C GLY A 291 -39.18 15.94 -40.87
N PRO A 292 -38.44 15.17 -40.04
CA PRO A 292 -38.42 15.54 -38.61
C PRO A 292 -37.10 15.28 -37.87
N SER A 293 -36.95 16.03 -36.77
CA SER A 293 -36.04 15.81 -35.65
C SER A 293 -35.96 14.35 -35.21
N ARG A 294 -34.74 13.81 -35.14
CA ARG A 294 -34.44 12.64 -34.31
C ARG A 294 -33.61 13.07 -33.11
N ALA A 295 -34.29 13.10 -31.97
CA ALA A 295 -33.69 13.05 -30.66
C ALA A 295 -32.88 11.75 -30.51
N SER A 296 -31.66 11.87 -29.99
CA SER A 296 -30.87 10.73 -29.51
C SER A 296 -30.79 10.84 -27.99
N PRO A 297 -31.51 9.99 -27.24
CA PRO A 297 -31.17 9.68 -25.87
C PRO A 297 -30.37 8.38 -25.79
N TYR A 298 -29.78 8.15 -24.62
CA TYR A 298 -29.19 6.92 -24.08
C TYR A 298 -27.67 6.84 -24.08
N PRO A 299 -27.09 6.14 -23.08
CA PRO A 299 -27.07 6.57 -21.68
C PRO A 299 -25.66 6.50 -21.07
#